data_AF-A0A847NVS0-F1
#
_entry.id   AF-A0A847NVS0-F1
#
_cell.length_a   1.000
_cell.length_b   1.000
_cell.length_c   1.000
_cell.angle_alpha   90.00
_cell.angle_beta   90.00
_cell.angle_gamma   90.00
#
_symmetry.space_group_name_H-M   'P 1'
#
loop_
_entity.id
_entity.type
_entity.pdbx_description
1 polymer ?
#
loop_
_entity_poly.entity_id
_entity_poly.type
_entity_poly.pdbx_seq_one_letter_code
_entity_poly.pdbx_strand_id
1 'polypeptide(L)'
;MIRYILLFDVTMMLFLFIVSCNNPSISDPVNESVIDLTGTWRSSYGWNGEEGTMILKQTGDSIRGRYTFQNGQLEGILLADSFPFKWWEYALSNCPYDCAEQHHRGPGFFKVNNGGDSLFGKWCNEGDQEWSPSDWVAVRISKTIDESQFSIDTITSPSAPLTGMWYSEWGDILLTQVGDSVHGIYRNEDNYGRIAGKLVGLRFSLSWWEGQKIDIAWNEAQFRGYGECEVSEDGARFDGFWRDENSKHWVDNPLWGEKFSEEVDSSSFFDDSDSEDDDTDSNKTIIPSDPGLYLSSDPSNELLFMSKGDDGSALFFHGTEEGEMMKPTHVIYRDNHGVTSVIILHDLMPVQWVLDTISVAVYNIEGTLTFDPTKAFHVIRHGTEEIAGNLDIYPSSLLDVITGIETVSEETYDHVRDFLSANNISDFKQLNELAQSSGPDQPLYIRAATGMSIAAASLALGESEKNGALSKSTKATILTQGLFKYFVKIAASWLANMLADKYGPDFSGTGPTVGVLLCQGAAKYGVCHYMFFKSTELNQCVTLCQTSMGCFTNICMPMDIDVEMAGSFGGSQFGGN
;
A
#
# COMPACT_ATOMS: atom_id res chain seq x y z
N MET A 1 67.66 -7.93 46.60
CA MET A 1 68.01 -6.78 47.46
C MET A 1 67.61 -5.52 46.66
N ILE A 2 66.60 -4.76 47.15
CA ILE A 2 66.17 -3.40 46.71
C ILE A 2 65.52 -3.34 45.30
N ARG A 3 64.19 -3.26 45.06
CA ARG A 3 63.09 -2.26 45.29
C ARG A 3 63.30 -0.86 44.66
N TYR A 4 62.36 -0.44 43.79
CA TYR A 4 61.73 0.90 43.53
C TYR A 4 61.25 0.92 42.05
N ILE A 5 59.96 0.85 41.70
CA ILE A 5 58.80 1.77 41.84
C ILE A 5 59.04 3.15 41.21
N LEU A 6 58.40 3.38 40.05
CA LEU A 6 58.11 4.69 39.46
C LEU A 6 56.58 4.83 39.39
N LEU A 7 56.06 5.85 40.08
CA LEU A 7 54.67 6.25 40.16
C LEU A 7 54.51 7.58 39.41
N PHE A 8 53.47 7.67 38.59
CA PHE A 8 53.07 8.85 37.82
C PHE A 8 52.51 9.95 38.75
N ASP A 9 52.88 11.19 38.45
CA ASP A 9 52.53 12.41 39.17
C ASP A 9 51.33 13.10 38.47
N VAL A 10 50.24 13.32 39.19
CA VAL A 10 49.07 14.11 38.76
C VAL A 10 48.83 15.17 39.83
N THR A 11 49.20 16.41 39.53
CA THR A 11 49.00 17.55 40.42
C THR A 11 47.66 18.22 40.09
N MET A 12 46.65 17.98 40.92
CA MET A 12 45.38 18.70 40.92
C MET A 12 45.49 19.88 41.90
N MET A 13 45.47 21.11 41.39
CA MET A 13 45.54 22.33 42.19
C MET A 13 44.14 22.71 42.68
N LEU A 14 43.92 22.58 44.00
CA LEU A 14 42.72 23.03 44.70
C LEU A 14 43.02 24.38 45.37
N PHE A 15 42.39 25.47 44.92
CA PHE A 15 42.42 26.76 45.62
C PHE A 15 41.12 26.95 46.41
N LEU A 16 41.21 26.86 47.73
CA LEU A 16 40.23 27.40 48.68
C LEU A 16 40.63 28.85 49.01
N PHE A 17 39.74 29.80 48.74
CA PHE A 17 39.75 31.10 49.42
C PHE A 17 38.46 31.24 50.22
N ILE A 18 38.60 31.28 51.55
CA ILE A 18 37.58 31.79 52.48
C ILE A 18 37.97 33.23 52.78
N VAL A 19 37.13 34.20 52.40
CA VAL A 19 37.08 35.53 53.03
C VAL A 19 35.62 35.93 53.19
N SER A 20 35.23 36.12 54.45
CA SER A 20 33.97 36.69 54.92
C SER A 20 34.16 38.18 55.20
N CYS A 21 33.21 39.03 54.79
CA CYS A 21 32.44 39.94 55.66
C CYS A 21 31.74 41.06 54.87
N ASN A 22 30.48 41.30 55.29
CA ASN A 22 29.60 42.46 55.12
C ASN A 22 28.58 42.43 53.96
N ASN A 23 27.37 42.02 54.36
CA ASN A 23 26.08 42.21 53.69
C ASN A 23 25.82 43.68 53.31
N PRO A 24 25.73 44.01 52.02
CA PRO A 24 24.66 44.87 51.56
C PRO A 24 23.36 44.05 51.52
N SER A 25 22.25 44.67 51.89
CA SER A 25 20.90 44.11 51.77
C SER A 25 20.71 43.42 50.41
N ILE A 26 20.45 42.10 50.47
CA ILE A 26 19.99 41.29 49.33
C ILE A 26 18.74 41.98 48.79
N SER A 27 18.89 42.73 47.71
CA SER A 27 17.82 42.91 46.75
C SER A 27 17.39 41.50 46.33
N ASP A 28 16.10 41.22 46.35
CA ASP A 28 15.53 39.97 45.84
C ASP A 28 16.30 39.52 44.61
N PRO A 29 16.70 38.23 44.50
CA PRO A 29 17.32 37.74 43.28
C PRO A 29 16.39 38.16 42.15
N VAL A 30 16.89 39.02 41.26
CA VAL A 30 16.21 39.32 40.01
C VAL A 30 15.92 37.95 39.44
N ASN A 31 14.64 37.58 39.45
CA ASN A 31 14.16 36.32 38.96
C ASN A 31 14.43 36.40 37.46
N GLU A 32 15.64 36.02 37.06
CA GLU A 32 16.05 35.96 35.66
C GLU A 32 14.99 35.10 35.01
N SER A 33 14.16 35.76 34.20
CA SER A 33 13.02 35.13 33.56
C SER A 33 13.59 33.98 32.74
N VAL A 34 13.39 32.76 33.21
CA VAL A 34 13.84 31.56 32.51
C VAL A 34 13.17 31.59 31.13
N ILE A 35 13.98 31.74 30.10
CA ILE A 35 13.53 31.76 28.72
C ILE A 35 13.05 30.35 28.37
N ASP A 36 11.76 30.22 28.09
CA ASP A 36 11.13 28.97 27.63
C ASP A 36 10.80 29.10 26.15
N LEU A 37 11.50 28.35 25.29
CA LEU A 37 11.31 28.30 23.84
C LEU A 37 10.19 27.36 23.39
N THR A 38 9.50 26.68 24.30
CA THR A 38 8.39 25.77 23.97
C THR A 38 7.24 26.50 23.27
N GLY A 39 6.83 26.03 22.09
CA GLY A 39 5.70 26.62 21.37
C GLY A 39 5.73 26.43 19.86
N THR A 40 4.78 27.07 19.20
CA THR A 40 4.68 27.14 17.74
C THR A 40 5.22 28.49 17.26
N TRP A 41 6.02 28.43 16.19
CA TRP A 41 6.79 29.54 15.64
C TRP A 41 6.54 29.66 14.14
N ARG A 42 6.54 30.89 13.66
CA ARG A 42 6.63 31.21 12.25
C ARG A 42 8.09 31.35 11.87
N SER A 43 8.55 30.69 10.81
CA SER A 43 9.93 30.66 10.36
C SER A 43 10.06 31.32 8.99
N SER A 44 11.13 32.07 8.75
CA SER A 44 11.45 32.64 7.43
C SER A 44 11.87 31.59 6.39
N TYR A 45 12.08 30.34 6.83
CA TYR A 45 12.36 29.19 5.99
C TYR A 45 11.11 28.33 5.85
N GLY A 46 10.42 28.48 4.71
CA GLY A 46 9.32 27.65 4.22
C GLY A 46 9.53 27.29 2.74
N TRP A 47 8.64 26.48 2.18
CA TRP A 47 8.75 25.98 0.80
C TRP A 47 8.61 27.14 -0.20
N ASN A 48 9.37 27.13 -1.30
CA ASN A 48 9.28 28.13 -2.39
C ASN A 48 9.41 29.62 -1.96
N GLY A 49 10.12 29.91 -0.87
CA GLY A 49 10.27 31.27 -0.35
C GLY A 49 9.09 31.77 0.49
N GLU A 50 8.16 30.89 0.84
CA GLU A 50 7.06 31.17 1.78
C GLU A 50 7.50 31.06 3.25
N GLU A 51 6.67 31.56 4.16
CA GLU A 51 6.88 31.42 5.61
C GLU A 51 6.59 29.97 6.04
N GLY A 52 7.53 29.33 6.75
CA GLY A 52 7.36 28.00 7.32
C GLY A 52 6.81 28.02 8.75
N THR A 53 6.44 26.86 9.27
CA THR A 53 6.09 26.66 10.69
C THR A 53 7.18 25.85 11.37
N MET A 54 7.51 26.20 12.60
CA MET A 54 8.45 25.48 13.46
C MET A 54 7.83 25.21 14.83
N ILE A 55 7.95 23.99 15.32
CA ILE A 55 7.58 23.62 16.69
C ILE A 55 8.86 23.39 17.48
N LEU A 56 8.96 24.02 18.65
CA LEU A 56 10.04 23.78 19.61
C LEU A 56 9.46 23.22 20.90
N LYS A 57 10.17 22.26 21.49
CA LYS A 57 9.90 21.67 22.80
C LYS A 57 11.15 21.75 23.65
N GLN A 58 11.07 22.44 24.78
CA GLN A 58 12.17 22.59 25.72
C GLN A 58 12.00 21.67 26.93
N THR A 59 13.09 21.07 27.41
CA THR A 59 13.13 20.26 28.64
C THR A 59 14.44 20.58 29.37
N GLY A 60 14.34 21.40 30.42
CA GLY A 60 15.52 22.04 31.02
C GLY A 60 16.17 22.97 30.00
N ASP A 61 17.47 22.79 29.76
CA ASP A 61 18.21 23.56 28.75
C ASP A 61 18.17 22.90 27.37
N SER A 62 17.71 21.65 27.25
CA SER A 62 17.65 20.93 25.97
C SER A 62 16.42 21.36 25.18
N ILE A 63 16.61 21.63 23.90
CA ILE A 63 15.53 21.98 22.96
C ILE A 63 15.58 21.01 21.78
N ARG A 64 14.41 20.51 21.41
CA ARG A 64 14.18 19.78 20.16
C ARG A 64 13.08 20.46 19.38
N GLY A 65 13.20 20.41 18.06
CA GLY A 65 12.21 21.02 17.19
C GLY A 65 12.08 20.34 15.86
N ARG A 66 10.97 20.68 15.20
CA ARG A 66 10.69 20.34 13.80
C ARG A 66 10.27 21.59 13.07
N TYR A 67 10.58 21.69 11.79
CA TYR A 67 10.13 22.78 10.93
C TYR A 67 9.63 22.25 9.59
N THR A 68 8.73 22.99 8.95
CA THR A 68 8.02 22.51 7.76
C THR A 68 8.89 22.49 6.52
N PHE A 69 9.87 23.38 6.40
CA PHE A 69 10.81 23.35 5.28
C PHE A 69 11.53 22.00 5.28
N GLN A 70 11.33 21.26 4.20
CA GLN A 70 11.99 19.97 3.95
C GLN A 70 11.83 18.95 5.09
N ASN A 71 10.73 19.05 5.87
CA ASN A 71 10.50 18.24 7.07
C ASN A 71 11.71 18.23 8.03
N GLY A 72 12.33 19.39 8.20
CA GLY A 72 13.54 19.51 8.98
C GLY A 72 13.33 19.32 10.48
N GLN A 73 14.42 18.95 11.13
CA GLN A 73 14.53 18.75 12.57
C GLN A 73 15.71 19.55 13.09
N LEU A 74 15.64 19.93 14.36
CA LEU A 74 16.76 20.55 15.04
C LEU A 74 16.82 20.13 16.51
N GLU A 75 18.04 20.07 17.04
CA GLU A 75 18.27 19.86 18.47
C GLU A 75 19.49 20.63 18.97
N GLY A 76 19.42 21.09 20.22
CA GLY A 76 20.51 21.83 20.82
C GLY A 76 20.27 22.17 22.29
N ILE A 77 21.03 23.15 22.78
CA ILE A 77 21.02 23.55 24.20
C ILE A 77 20.89 25.06 24.29
N LEU A 78 19.98 25.57 25.13
CA LEU A 78 19.86 26.99 25.42
C LEU A 78 20.96 27.42 26.40
N LEU A 79 21.80 28.36 25.99
CA LEU A 79 22.89 28.94 26.75
C LEU A 79 22.63 30.45 26.92
N ALA A 80 21.96 30.82 28.02
CA ALA A 80 21.49 32.18 28.26
C ALA A 80 20.61 32.72 27.12
N ASP A 81 21.14 33.62 26.29
CA ASP A 81 20.46 34.26 25.15
C ASP A 81 20.78 33.60 23.80
N SER A 82 21.50 32.47 23.81
CA SER A 82 22.01 31.81 22.61
C SER A 82 21.57 30.36 22.58
N PHE A 83 20.98 29.92 21.48
CA PHE A 83 20.59 28.53 21.24
C PHE A 83 21.42 27.98 20.07
N PRO A 84 22.65 27.46 20.30
CA PRO A 84 23.35 26.64 19.32
C PRO A 84 22.61 25.32 19.12
N PHE A 85 22.49 24.89 17.86
CA PHE A 85 21.79 23.67 17.47
C PHE A 85 22.49 22.95 16.33
N LYS A 86 22.11 21.70 16.17
CA LYS A 86 22.26 20.93 14.94
C LYS A 86 20.92 20.90 14.24
N TRP A 87 20.92 21.06 12.93
CA TRP A 87 19.73 20.92 12.10
C TRP A 87 19.98 19.84 11.05
N TRP A 88 18.91 19.20 10.60
CA TRP A 88 18.95 18.26 9.50
C TRP A 88 17.60 18.19 8.81
N GLU A 89 17.62 18.08 7.49
CA GLU A 89 16.46 18.08 6.61
C GLU A 89 16.19 16.69 6.07
N TYR A 90 14.98 16.50 5.54
CA TYR A 90 14.52 15.23 4.96
C TYR A 90 14.51 14.07 5.96
N ALA A 91 14.36 14.42 7.22
CA ALA A 91 14.45 13.47 8.31
C ALA A 91 13.11 12.77 8.51
N LEU A 92 13.03 11.46 8.22
CA LEU A 92 11.91 10.63 8.65
C LEU A 92 11.64 10.83 10.15
N SER A 93 10.41 10.60 10.60
CA SER A 93 10.09 10.71 12.03
C SER A 93 11.04 9.82 12.85
N ASN A 94 11.75 10.43 13.81
CA ASN A 94 12.81 9.81 14.62
C ASN A 94 14.16 9.52 13.93
N CYS A 95 14.43 10.08 12.74
CA CYS A 95 15.73 9.98 12.10
C CYS A 95 16.77 10.83 12.86
N PRO A 96 17.86 10.24 13.40
CA PRO A 96 18.88 10.97 14.15
C PRO A 96 19.75 11.85 13.23
N TYR A 97 20.39 12.91 13.73
CA TYR A 97 21.23 13.82 12.93
C TYR A 97 22.19 13.12 11.94
N ASP A 98 22.85 12.04 12.37
CA ASP A 98 23.82 11.31 11.55
C ASP A 98 23.19 10.55 10.37
N CYS A 99 21.86 10.42 10.31
CA CYS A 99 21.13 9.76 9.23
C CYS A 99 20.98 10.64 7.98
N ALA A 100 20.99 11.96 8.14
CA ALA A 100 20.85 12.90 7.04
C ALA A 100 22.17 13.09 6.30
N GLU A 101 22.09 13.42 5.02
CA GLU A 101 23.27 13.70 4.21
C GLU A 101 24.02 14.93 4.70
N GLN A 102 25.34 14.95 4.50
CA GLN A 102 26.21 16.01 5.01
C GLN A 102 25.80 17.42 4.54
N HIS A 103 25.28 17.53 3.32
CA HIS A 103 24.81 18.80 2.75
C HIS A 103 23.36 19.15 3.11
N HIS A 104 22.69 18.28 3.87
CA HIS A 104 21.33 18.44 4.39
C HIS A 104 21.30 18.37 5.92
N ARG A 105 22.44 18.66 6.53
CA ARG A 105 22.59 18.80 7.97
C ARG A 105 23.71 19.77 8.26
N GLY A 106 23.70 20.31 9.47
CA GLY A 106 24.84 21.08 9.94
C GLY A 106 24.60 21.80 11.24
N PRO A 107 25.55 22.65 11.64
CA PRO A 107 25.39 23.49 12.81
C PRO A 107 24.57 24.74 12.48
N GLY A 108 23.91 25.27 13.50
CA GLY A 108 23.26 26.57 13.48
C GLY A 108 23.24 27.19 14.86
N PHE A 109 22.82 28.45 14.92
CA PHE A 109 22.54 29.11 16.20
C PHE A 109 21.39 30.10 16.04
N PHE A 110 20.61 30.26 17.10
CA PHE A 110 19.68 31.37 17.26
C PHE A 110 20.14 32.27 18.41
N LYS A 111 20.06 33.58 18.21
CA LYS A 111 20.01 34.58 19.26
C LYS A 111 18.56 34.83 19.65
N VAL A 112 18.30 34.74 20.94
CA VAL A 112 16.97 34.87 21.54
C VAL A 112 16.79 36.28 22.04
N ASN A 113 15.68 36.93 21.71
CA ASN A 113 15.38 38.26 22.24
C ASN A 113 15.06 38.23 23.75
N ASN A 114 15.05 39.40 24.40
CA ASN A 114 14.80 39.55 25.85
C ASN A 114 13.39 39.14 26.33
N GLY A 115 12.56 38.53 25.50
CA GLY A 115 11.26 37.94 25.91
C GLY A 115 11.09 36.48 25.49
N GLY A 116 12.04 35.91 24.75
CA GLY A 116 11.86 34.59 24.12
C GLY A 116 10.84 34.58 22.99
N ASP A 117 10.43 35.72 22.42
CA ASP A 117 9.36 35.76 21.42
C ASP A 117 9.87 35.87 19.97
N SER A 118 11.18 36.04 19.78
CA SER A 118 11.82 35.99 18.47
C SER A 118 13.20 35.36 18.51
N LEU A 119 13.54 34.65 17.44
CA LEU A 119 14.82 34.00 17.18
C LEU A 119 15.44 34.62 15.93
N PHE A 120 16.72 34.95 15.99
CA PHE A 120 17.50 35.43 14.86
C PHE A 120 18.82 34.68 14.78
N GLY A 121 19.09 34.02 13.66
CA GLY A 121 20.13 33.02 13.60
C GLY A 121 20.81 32.86 12.25
N LYS A 122 21.83 32.01 12.25
CA LYS A 122 22.53 31.52 11.07
C LYS A 122 22.66 30.00 11.13
N TRP A 123 22.89 29.41 9.97
CA TRP A 123 23.12 27.98 9.78
C TRP A 123 24.15 27.79 8.67
N CYS A 124 24.82 26.64 8.64
CA CYS A 124 25.62 26.20 7.50
C CYS A 124 25.51 24.68 7.36
N ASN A 125 25.95 24.14 6.22
CA ASN A 125 26.04 22.69 6.08
C ASN A 125 27.25 22.16 6.83
N GLU A 126 27.21 20.87 7.16
CA GLU A 126 28.30 20.22 7.83
C GLU A 126 29.55 20.19 6.94
N GLY A 127 30.65 20.73 7.45
CA GLY A 127 31.91 20.84 6.71
C GLY A 127 32.09 22.16 5.96
N ASP A 128 31.05 22.99 5.87
CA ASP A 128 31.18 24.33 5.31
C ASP A 128 32.00 25.23 6.25
N GLN A 129 32.85 26.07 5.66
CA GLN A 129 33.66 27.04 6.39
C GLN A 129 32.95 28.38 6.62
N GLU A 130 31.83 28.61 5.92
CA GLU A 130 31.10 29.87 5.93
C GLU A 130 29.64 29.67 6.34
N TRP A 131 29.09 30.64 7.07
CA TRP A 131 27.67 30.68 7.41
C TRP A 131 26.82 31.01 6.17
N SER A 132 25.61 30.49 6.12
CA SER A 132 24.63 30.84 5.09
C SER A 132 24.46 32.37 5.02
N PRO A 133 24.45 32.94 3.80
CA PRO A 133 24.28 34.38 3.62
C PRO A 133 22.91 34.86 4.12
N SER A 134 21.92 33.96 4.13
CA SER A 134 20.56 34.22 4.59
C SER A 134 20.43 34.10 6.11
N ASP A 135 19.58 34.94 6.71
CA ASP A 135 19.27 34.87 8.14
C ASP A 135 18.11 33.91 8.38
N TRP A 136 18.21 33.13 9.46
CA TRP A 136 17.09 32.35 9.94
C TRP A 136 16.35 33.15 11.01
N VAL A 137 15.16 33.63 10.66
CA VAL A 137 14.29 34.39 11.56
C VAL A 137 13.10 33.55 11.94
N ALA A 138 12.78 33.48 13.23
CA ALA A 138 11.54 32.89 13.68
C ALA A 138 10.83 33.77 14.72
N VAL A 139 9.51 33.89 14.62
CA VAL A 139 8.66 34.67 15.52
C VAL A 139 7.64 33.76 16.17
N ARG A 140 7.52 33.84 17.49
CA ARG A 140 6.61 32.96 18.24
C ARG A 140 5.16 33.30 17.93
N ILE A 141 4.38 32.30 17.54
CA ILE A 141 2.94 32.39 17.34
C ILE A 141 2.21 32.03 18.64
N SER A 142 2.66 30.98 19.33
CA SER A 142 2.06 30.50 20.58
C SER A 142 3.10 29.93 21.54
N LYS A 143 2.83 30.01 22.85
CA LYS A 143 3.60 29.33 23.92
C LYS A 143 3.17 27.88 24.13
N THR A 144 2.07 27.45 23.51
CA THR A 144 1.65 26.05 23.48
C THR A 144 2.03 25.45 22.14
N ILE A 145 2.37 24.16 22.15
CA ILE A 145 2.56 23.41 20.92
C ILE A 145 1.17 23.15 20.32
N ASP A 146 0.95 23.65 19.11
CA ASP A 146 -0.20 23.32 18.28
C ASP A 146 0.27 22.47 17.10
N GLU A 147 0.20 21.14 17.27
CA GLU A 147 0.59 20.20 16.21
C GLU A 147 -0.33 20.29 14.99
N SER A 148 -1.55 20.82 15.12
CA SER A 148 -2.47 20.99 13.98
C SER A 148 -2.00 22.07 13.01
N GLN A 149 -1.18 23.02 13.47
CA GLN A 149 -0.52 24.02 12.60
C GLN A 149 0.75 23.49 11.95
N PHE A 150 1.26 22.34 12.41
CA PHE A 150 2.36 21.65 11.78
C PHE A 150 1.83 20.73 10.67
N SER A 151 1.30 21.36 9.63
CA SER A 151 1.00 20.68 8.38
C SER A 151 2.21 20.85 7.48
N ILE A 152 2.90 19.74 7.19
CA ILE A 152 3.66 19.67 5.95
C ILE A 152 2.57 19.63 4.90
N ASP A 153 2.47 20.66 4.06
CA ASP A 153 1.39 20.76 3.08
C ASP A 153 1.57 19.68 2.00
N THR A 154 1.11 18.46 2.30
CA THR A 154 1.14 17.31 1.40
C THR A 154 -0.04 17.34 0.42
N ILE A 155 -0.95 18.34 0.53
CA ILE A 155 -2.24 18.35 -0.17
C ILE A 155 -2.23 19.29 -1.39
N THR A 156 -1.34 20.29 -1.43
CA THR A 156 -1.17 21.17 -2.61
C THR A 156 0.17 21.00 -3.31
N SER A 157 1.00 20.07 -2.87
CA SER A 157 2.24 19.77 -3.57
C SER A 157 1.90 19.03 -4.87
N PRO A 158 2.48 19.41 -6.03
CA PRO A 158 2.13 18.86 -7.33
C PRO A 158 2.08 17.34 -7.27
N SER A 159 0.90 16.77 -7.56
CA SER A 159 0.71 15.33 -7.68
C SER A 159 1.38 14.90 -8.98
N ALA A 160 2.71 14.79 -8.98
CA ALA A 160 3.44 14.23 -10.08
C ALA A 160 2.99 12.77 -10.23
N PRO A 161 2.25 12.40 -11.30
CA PRO A 161 1.81 11.03 -11.47
C PRO A 161 3.04 10.19 -11.82
N LEU A 162 3.44 9.29 -10.94
CA LEU A 162 4.59 8.41 -11.16
C LEU A 162 4.22 7.13 -11.93
N THR A 163 2.93 6.79 -12.04
CA THR A 163 2.49 5.62 -12.81
C THR A 163 2.96 5.73 -14.26
N GLY A 164 3.56 4.66 -14.78
CA GLY A 164 4.04 4.59 -16.17
C GLY A 164 5.34 3.80 -16.32
N MET A 165 5.90 3.86 -17.52
CA MET A 165 7.18 3.25 -17.89
C MET A 165 8.28 4.31 -17.96
N TRP A 166 9.43 3.97 -17.41
CA TRP A 166 10.54 4.88 -17.16
C TRP A 166 11.85 4.30 -17.66
N TYR A 167 12.68 5.12 -18.30
CA TYR A 167 14.05 4.79 -18.62
C TYR A 167 14.96 5.12 -17.45
N SER A 168 15.85 4.21 -17.07
CA SER A 168 16.93 4.46 -16.10
C SER A 168 18.23 3.76 -16.52
N GLU A 169 19.34 4.06 -15.85
CA GLU A 169 20.59 3.33 -16.05
C GLU A 169 20.58 1.89 -15.52
N TRP A 170 19.60 1.52 -14.69
CA TRP A 170 19.40 0.15 -14.18
C TRP A 170 18.42 -0.66 -15.03
N GLY A 171 18.08 -0.15 -16.21
CA GLY A 171 17.08 -0.70 -17.11
C GLY A 171 15.75 0.05 -17.03
N ASP A 172 14.78 -0.45 -17.77
CA ASP A 172 13.44 0.10 -17.74
C ASP A 172 12.84 -0.12 -16.35
N ILE A 173 12.01 0.81 -15.89
CA ILE A 173 11.29 0.73 -14.62
C ILE A 173 9.81 0.87 -14.92
N LEU A 174 9.01 -0.06 -14.40
CA LEU A 174 7.57 0.09 -14.32
C LEU A 174 7.22 0.61 -12.92
N LEU A 175 6.56 1.76 -12.84
CA LEU A 175 6.04 2.32 -11.60
C LEU A 175 4.51 2.30 -11.59
N THR A 176 3.93 1.97 -10.44
CA THR A 176 2.49 2.05 -10.15
C THR A 176 2.28 2.86 -8.88
N GLN A 177 1.55 3.97 -8.99
CA GLN A 177 1.24 4.84 -7.87
C GLN A 177 -0.23 4.72 -7.45
N VAL A 178 -0.46 4.58 -6.14
CA VAL A 178 -1.78 4.61 -5.50
C VAL A 178 -1.73 5.59 -4.32
N GLY A 179 -2.29 6.78 -4.52
CA GLY A 179 -2.13 7.89 -3.58
C GLY A 179 -0.66 8.28 -3.41
N ASP A 180 -0.19 8.33 -2.18
CA ASP A 180 1.22 8.61 -1.87
C ASP A 180 2.09 7.36 -2.00
N SER A 181 1.54 6.16 -2.14
CA SER A 181 2.31 4.92 -2.25
C SER A 181 2.72 4.65 -3.68
N VAL A 182 3.99 4.31 -3.90
CA VAL A 182 4.54 3.98 -5.21
C VAL A 182 5.22 2.62 -5.11
N HIS A 183 4.87 1.73 -6.03
CA HIS A 183 5.51 0.42 -6.19
C HIS A 183 6.08 0.33 -7.58
N GLY A 184 7.09 -0.50 -7.76
CA GLY A 184 7.65 -0.72 -9.07
C GLY A 184 8.47 -1.98 -9.21
N ILE A 185 8.74 -2.30 -10.46
CA ILE A 185 9.66 -3.36 -10.87
C ILE A 185 10.63 -2.79 -11.89
N TYR A 186 11.85 -3.30 -11.91
CA TYR A 186 12.84 -3.01 -12.94
C TYR A 186 13.63 -4.27 -13.27
N ARG A 187 14.30 -4.29 -14.41
CA ARG A 187 15.16 -5.39 -14.83
C ARG A 187 16.51 -4.81 -15.22
N ASN A 188 17.56 -5.25 -14.53
CA ASN A 188 18.94 -5.03 -14.97
C ASN A 188 19.45 -6.29 -15.69
N GLU A 189 20.69 -6.27 -16.20
CA GLU A 189 21.23 -7.37 -17.02
C GLU A 189 21.18 -8.74 -16.34
N ASP A 190 21.31 -8.79 -15.00
CA ASP A 190 21.50 -10.03 -14.25
C ASP A 190 20.37 -10.33 -13.24
N ASN A 191 19.52 -9.34 -12.90
CA ASN A 191 18.54 -9.43 -11.81
C ASN A 191 17.22 -8.70 -12.13
N TYR A 192 16.19 -9.14 -11.40
CA TYR A 192 14.94 -8.43 -11.23
C TYR A 192 15.01 -7.57 -9.97
N GLY A 193 14.61 -6.32 -10.10
CA GLY A 193 14.54 -5.36 -9.02
C GLY A 193 13.11 -4.98 -8.68
N ARG A 194 12.85 -4.72 -7.39
CA ARG A 194 11.59 -4.19 -6.87
C ARG A 194 11.81 -2.86 -6.19
N ILE A 195 10.78 -2.03 -6.24
CA ILE A 195 10.72 -0.71 -5.61
C ILE A 195 9.43 -0.64 -4.79
N ALA A 196 9.52 -0.14 -3.56
CA ALA A 196 8.36 0.26 -2.77
C ALA A 196 8.68 1.52 -1.98
N GLY A 197 7.82 2.52 -2.05
CA GLY A 197 8.08 3.80 -1.41
C GLY A 197 6.88 4.71 -1.31
N LYS A 198 7.16 5.96 -0.95
CA LYS A 198 6.16 7.02 -0.79
C LYS A 198 6.58 8.29 -1.49
N LEU A 199 5.67 8.84 -2.29
CA LEU A 199 5.76 10.19 -2.84
C LEU A 199 5.07 11.16 -1.87
N VAL A 200 5.84 12.09 -1.30
CA VAL A 200 5.32 13.20 -0.50
C VAL A 200 5.70 14.49 -1.20
N GLY A 201 4.73 15.08 -1.88
CA GLY A 201 4.98 16.18 -2.80
C GLY A 201 5.79 15.74 -4.01
N LEU A 202 6.96 16.34 -4.21
CA LEU A 202 7.90 15.95 -5.28
C LEU A 202 9.00 15.02 -4.77
N ARG A 203 8.89 14.47 -3.55
CA ARG A 203 9.92 13.62 -2.96
C ARG A 203 9.48 12.17 -2.91
N PHE A 204 10.16 11.31 -3.65
CA PHE A 204 9.93 9.87 -3.66
C PHE A 204 10.99 9.17 -2.79
N SER A 205 10.60 8.81 -1.57
CA SER A 205 11.41 8.00 -0.66
C SER A 205 11.08 6.53 -0.87
N LEU A 206 12.06 5.69 -1.16
CA LEU A 206 11.84 4.29 -1.55
C LEU A 206 12.80 3.31 -0.89
N SER A 207 12.38 2.06 -0.89
CA SER A 207 13.19 0.88 -0.64
C SER A 207 13.28 0.09 -1.93
N TRP A 208 14.46 -0.46 -2.23
CA TRP A 208 14.70 -1.27 -3.40
C TRP A 208 15.34 -2.60 -3.01
N TRP A 209 15.07 -3.66 -3.78
CA TRP A 209 15.69 -4.97 -3.54
C TRP A 209 15.71 -5.81 -4.82
N GLU A 210 16.75 -6.61 -4.99
CA GLU A 210 17.01 -7.39 -6.21
C GLU A 210 17.20 -8.88 -5.93
N GLY A 211 16.90 -9.68 -6.96
CA GLY A 211 17.20 -11.10 -7.00
C GLY A 211 17.05 -11.72 -8.39
N GLN A 212 17.35 -13.02 -8.46
CA GLN A 212 17.28 -13.81 -9.70
C GLN A 212 15.85 -14.07 -10.18
N LYS A 213 14.84 -13.74 -9.37
CA LYS A 213 13.41 -13.91 -9.68
C LYS A 213 12.63 -12.67 -9.25
N ILE A 214 11.59 -12.33 -10.01
CA ILE A 214 10.80 -11.11 -9.81
C ILE A 214 9.98 -11.11 -8.51
N ASP A 215 9.69 -12.26 -7.91
CA ASP A 215 8.91 -12.43 -6.69
C ASP A 215 9.77 -12.47 -5.41
N ILE A 216 11.04 -12.09 -5.48
CA ILE A 216 11.93 -12.11 -4.32
C ILE A 216 11.42 -11.19 -3.19
N ALA A 217 11.35 -11.75 -1.97
CA ALA A 217 10.97 -11.00 -0.79
C ALA A 217 12.16 -10.16 -0.26
N TRP A 218 11.88 -9.03 0.40
CA TRP A 218 12.92 -8.15 0.96
C TRP A 218 13.96 -8.91 1.81
N ASN A 219 13.49 -9.82 2.67
CA ASN A 219 14.34 -10.59 3.58
C ASN A 219 15.17 -11.67 2.88
N GLU A 220 14.78 -12.06 1.67
CA GLU A 220 15.44 -13.06 0.83
C GLU A 220 16.42 -12.41 -0.17
N ALA A 221 16.22 -11.12 -0.46
CA ALA A 221 17.07 -10.35 -1.36
C ALA A 221 18.49 -10.19 -0.84
N GLN A 222 19.46 -10.56 -1.68
CA GLN A 222 20.87 -10.40 -1.41
C GLN A 222 21.31 -8.93 -1.53
N PHE A 223 20.72 -8.20 -2.48
CA PHE A 223 20.96 -6.77 -2.70
C PHE A 223 19.68 -6.02 -2.38
N ARG A 224 19.78 -5.07 -1.46
CA ARG A 224 18.64 -4.25 -1.04
C ARG A 224 19.09 -2.98 -0.36
N GLY A 225 18.24 -1.99 -0.36
CA GLY A 225 18.59 -0.68 0.15
C GLY A 225 17.48 0.34 0.08
N TYR A 226 17.89 1.60 0.17
CA TYR A 226 17.00 2.75 0.25
C TYR A 226 17.36 3.74 -0.85
N GLY A 227 16.37 4.50 -1.31
CA GLY A 227 16.49 5.53 -2.33
C GLY A 227 15.71 6.78 -1.94
N GLU A 228 16.17 7.93 -2.40
CA GLU A 228 15.48 9.22 -2.26
C GLU A 228 15.59 9.97 -3.58
N CYS A 229 14.45 10.28 -4.20
CA CYS A 229 14.39 11.00 -5.47
C CYS A 229 13.57 12.28 -5.34
N GLU A 230 13.95 13.30 -6.10
CA GLU A 230 13.11 14.45 -6.45
C GLU A 230 12.45 14.19 -7.81
N VAL A 231 11.14 14.35 -7.88
CA VAL A 231 10.30 14.15 -9.06
C VAL A 231 9.97 15.50 -9.66
N SER A 232 10.00 15.63 -10.98
CA SER A 232 9.58 16.86 -11.66
C SER A 232 8.09 17.13 -11.45
N GLU A 233 7.69 18.41 -11.50
CA GLU A 233 6.29 18.83 -11.30
C GLU A 233 5.29 18.14 -12.26
N ASP A 234 5.74 17.82 -13.47
CA ASP A 234 4.95 17.13 -14.49
C ASP A 234 4.96 15.59 -14.33
N GLY A 235 5.74 15.05 -13.39
CA GLY A 235 5.91 13.62 -13.21
C GLY A 235 6.58 12.91 -14.39
N ALA A 236 7.33 13.64 -15.22
CA ALA A 236 8.05 13.06 -16.35
C ALA A 236 9.48 12.63 -16.02
N ARG A 237 10.06 13.11 -14.90
CA ARG A 237 11.46 12.83 -14.51
C ARG A 237 11.58 12.66 -13.01
N PHE A 238 12.54 11.85 -12.58
CA PHE A 238 13.04 11.90 -11.21
C PHE A 238 14.56 11.76 -11.18
N ASP A 239 15.20 12.36 -10.18
CA ASP A 239 16.64 12.33 -9.95
C ASP A 239 16.92 12.26 -8.44
N GLY A 240 17.92 11.51 -8.02
CA GLY A 240 18.05 11.12 -6.62
C GLY A 240 19.32 10.36 -6.28
N PHE A 241 19.31 9.74 -5.10
CA PHE A 241 20.41 8.94 -4.60
C PHE A 241 19.90 7.62 -4.02
N TRP A 242 20.76 6.62 -3.94
CA TRP A 242 20.46 5.34 -3.33
C TRP A 242 21.62 4.84 -2.48
N ARG A 243 21.35 3.87 -1.60
CA ARG A 243 22.36 3.17 -0.79
C ARG A 243 21.92 1.75 -0.49
N ASP A 244 22.87 0.85 -0.27
CA ASP A 244 22.60 -0.46 0.32
C ASP A 244 22.11 -0.34 1.78
N GLU A 245 21.29 -1.28 2.23
CA GLU A 245 20.68 -1.29 3.57
C GLU A 245 21.73 -1.15 4.70
N ASN A 246 22.88 -1.79 4.52
CA ASN A 246 23.96 -1.80 5.50
C ASN A 246 25.03 -0.71 5.25
N SER A 247 24.87 0.09 4.18
CA SER A 247 25.77 1.19 3.88
C SER A 247 25.41 2.43 4.71
N LYS A 248 26.45 3.07 5.25
CA LYS A 248 26.31 4.39 5.89
C LYS A 248 26.41 5.54 4.90
N HIS A 249 26.72 5.24 3.65
CA HIS A 249 26.99 6.21 2.59
C HIS A 249 26.03 6.02 1.43
N TRP A 250 25.52 7.13 0.92
CA TRP A 250 24.83 7.19 -0.36
C TRP A 250 25.83 7.03 -1.49
N VAL A 251 25.40 6.38 -2.57
CA VAL A 251 26.22 6.11 -3.73
C VAL A 251 26.29 7.39 -4.58
N ASP A 252 27.48 7.72 -5.08
CA ASP A 252 27.71 8.90 -5.93
C ASP A 252 27.05 8.78 -7.31
N ASN A 253 26.49 7.60 -7.66
CA ASN A 253 25.76 7.38 -8.91
C ASN A 253 24.28 7.72 -8.72
N PRO A 254 23.73 8.69 -9.47
CA PRO A 254 22.43 9.27 -9.17
C PRO A 254 21.29 8.34 -9.59
N LEU A 255 20.36 8.06 -8.69
CA LEU A 255 19.09 7.39 -9.00
C LEU A 255 18.22 8.28 -9.87
N TRP A 256 18.18 8.04 -11.18
CA TRP A 256 17.39 8.84 -12.12
C TRP A 256 16.41 8.01 -12.94
N GLY A 257 15.36 8.66 -13.44
CA GLY A 257 14.39 8.07 -14.35
C GLY A 257 13.72 9.11 -15.26
N GLU A 258 13.48 8.77 -16.52
CA GLU A 258 12.70 9.58 -17.47
C GLU A 258 11.50 8.79 -18.01
N LYS A 259 10.29 9.30 -17.79
CA LYS A 259 9.05 8.65 -18.23
C LYS A 259 8.94 8.69 -19.75
N PHE A 260 8.71 7.53 -20.36
CA PHE A 260 8.50 7.40 -21.80
C PHE A 260 7.12 6.84 -22.17
N SER A 261 6.36 6.31 -21.21
CA SER A 261 4.97 5.89 -21.41
C SER A 261 4.14 6.14 -20.15
N GLU A 262 2.91 6.62 -20.32
CA GLU A 262 1.88 6.63 -19.27
C GLU A 262 1.16 5.27 -19.18
N GLU A 263 1.26 4.45 -20.24
CA GLU A 263 0.74 3.09 -20.27
C GLU A 263 1.73 2.16 -19.57
N VAL A 264 1.20 1.35 -18.65
CA VAL A 264 1.92 0.29 -17.96
C VAL A 264 2.01 -0.92 -18.89
N ASP A 265 3.22 -1.24 -19.37
CA ASP A 265 3.50 -2.40 -20.20
C ASP A 265 4.58 -3.25 -19.54
N SER A 266 4.17 -4.33 -18.89
CA SER A 266 5.11 -5.23 -18.22
C SER A 266 5.70 -6.31 -19.12
N SER A 267 5.32 -6.37 -20.41
CA SER A 267 5.72 -7.46 -21.30
C SER A 267 7.23 -7.56 -21.51
N SER A 268 7.95 -6.44 -21.40
CA SER A 268 9.42 -6.39 -21.46
C SER A 268 10.14 -6.90 -20.20
N PHE A 269 9.44 -6.99 -19.07
CA PHE A 269 9.97 -7.51 -17.80
C PHE A 269 9.76 -9.01 -17.65
N PHE A 270 8.81 -9.59 -18.40
CA PHE A 270 8.47 -11.00 -18.36
C PHE A 270 9.00 -11.69 -19.61
N ASP A 271 10.32 -11.68 -19.77
CA ASP A 271 10.95 -12.39 -20.87
C ASP A 271 11.00 -13.89 -20.54
N ASP A 272 10.12 -14.66 -21.16
CA ASP A 272 10.06 -16.12 -21.10
C ASP A 272 11.28 -16.80 -21.77
N SER A 273 12.33 -16.06 -22.15
CA SER A 273 13.41 -16.52 -23.02
C SER A 273 14.67 -17.07 -22.32
N ASP A 274 14.83 -16.94 -21.00
CA ASP A 274 15.99 -17.50 -20.29
C ASP A 274 15.74 -18.91 -19.69
N SER A 275 14.69 -19.62 -20.12
CA SER A 275 14.42 -20.99 -19.67
C SER A 275 15.24 -22.07 -20.41
N GLU A 276 16.50 -21.81 -20.74
CA GLU A 276 17.39 -22.87 -21.26
C GLU A 276 18.11 -23.68 -20.18
N ASP A 277 18.09 -23.28 -18.89
CA ASP A 277 18.72 -24.07 -17.82
C ASP A 277 17.92 -23.99 -16.50
N ASP A 278 16.96 -24.90 -16.30
CA ASP A 278 16.87 -25.84 -15.16
C ASP A 278 15.45 -26.46 -15.10
N ASP A 279 15.37 -27.69 -15.58
CA ASP A 279 14.17 -28.46 -15.93
C ASP A 279 13.49 -29.07 -14.69
N THR A 280 13.38 -28.33 -13.57
CA THR A 280 12.87 -28.90 -12.30
C THR A 280 11.78 -28.15 -11.56
N ASP A 281 11.35 -26.96 -11.99
CA ASP A 281 10.16 -26.34 -11.39
C ASP A 281 8.87 -26.80 -12.08
N SER A 282 8.42 -28.01 -11.70
CA SER A 282 7.25 -28.71 -12.24
C SER A 282 5.90 -28.02 -11.96
N ASN A 283 5.89 -26.79 -11.44
CA ASN A 283 4.68 -26.06 -11.03
C ASN A 283 4.42 -24.75 -11.82
N LYS A 284 5.21 -24.42 -12.86
CA LYS A 284 4.88 -23.25 -13.70
C LYS A 284 3.59 -23.52 -14.48
N THR A 285 2.50 -22.85 -14.10
CA THR A 285 1.21 -22.95 -14.79
C THR A 285 1.33 -22.41 -16.20
N ILE A 286 1.37 -23.30 -17.20
CA ILE A 286 1.46 -22.92 -18.63
C ILE A 286 0.09 -22.45 -19.10
N ILE A 287 -0.13 -21.14 -19.14
CA ILE A 287 -1.37 -20.55 -19.63
C ILE A 287 -1.42 -20.66 -21.17
N PRO A 288 -2.55 -21.08 -21.78
CA PRO A 288 -2.69 -21.09 -23.22
C PRO A 288 -2.50 -19.68 -23.82
N SER A 289 -1.80 -19.61 -24.95
CA SER A 289 -1.55 -18.35 -25.66
C SER A 289 -2.82 -17.78 -26.29
N ASP A 290 -3.71 -18.66 -26.74
CA ASP A 290 -4.93 -18.27 -27.43
C ASP A 290 -6.03 -17.88 -26.43
N PRO A 291 -6.88 -16.90 -26.76
CA PRO A 291 -8.11 -16.64 -26.03
C PRO A 291 -9.08 -17.82 -26.17
N GLY A 292 -9.72 -18.20 -25.08
CA GLY A 292 -10.38 -19.50 -25.04
C GLY A 292 -11.07 -19.82 -23.72
N LEU A 293 -11.97 -20.80 -23.76
CA LEU A 293 -12.45 -21.50 -22.58
C LEU A 293 -11.81 -22.89 -22.57
N TYR A 294 -11.12 -23.24 -21.49
CA TYR A 294 -10.34 -24.46 -21.40
C TYR A 294 -10.79 -25.27 -20.19
N LEU A 295 -11.26 -26.49 -20.43
CA LEU A 295 -11.65 -27.42 -19.37
C LEU A 295 -10.41 -28.00 -18.69
N SER A 296 -10.45 -28.19 -17.38
CA SER A 296 -9.40 -28.94 -16.71
C SER A 296 -9.44 -30.41 -17.15
N SER A 297 -8.28 -30.95 -17.50
CA SER A 297 -8.12 -32.38 -17.82
C SER A 297 -7.74 -33.23 -16.61
N ASP A 298 -7.44 -32.60 -15.47
CA ASP A 298 -7.03 -33.29 -14.25
C ASP A 298 -8.21 -33.38 -13.26
N PRO A 299 -8.86 -34.54 -13.14
CA PRO A 299 -9.97 -34.73 -12.20
C PRO A 299 -9.51 -34.76 -10.73
N SER A 300 -8.21 -34.80 -10.47
CA SER A 300 -7.66 -34.68 -9.11
C SER A 300 -7.42 -33.23 -8.69
N ASN A 301 -7.54 -32.28 -9.63
CA ASN A 301 -7.39 -30.87 -9.36
C ASN A 301 -8.74 -30.20 -9.04
N GLU A 302 -8.66 -29.16 -8.23
CA GLU A 302 -9.76 -28.28 -7.87
C GLU A 302 -10.12 -27.29 -8.98
N LEU A 303 -9.23 -27.07 -9.95
CA LEU A 303 -9.54 -26.27 -11.14
C LEU A 303 -10.58 -27.03 -11.98
N LEU A 304 -11.71 -26.37 -12.21
CA LEU A 304 -12.79 -26.87 -13.07
C LEU A 304 -12.51 -26.50 -14.53
N PHE A 305 -12.23 -25.22 -14.76
CA PHE A 305 -11.90 -24.67 -16.07
C PHE A 305 -11.23 -23.31 -15.93
N MET A 306 -10.62 -22.84 -17.00
CA MET A 306 -10.09 -21.49 -17.10
C MET A 306 -10.62 -20.76 -18.33
N SER A 307 -10.75 -19.44 -18.23
CA SER A 307 -11.07 -18.56 -19.33
C SER A 307 -9.90 -17.63 -19.59
N LYS A 308 -9.43 -17.56 -20.84
CA LYS A 308 -8.36 -16.68 -21.28
C LYS A 308 -8.94 -15.56 -22.15
N GLY A 309 -8.61 -14.32 -21.81
CA GLY A 309 -8.98 -13.12 -22.54
C GLY A 309 -8.02 -12.75 -23.65
N ASP A 310 -8.53 -11.97 -24.61
CA ASP A 310 -7.76 -11.28 -25.65
C ASP A 310 -6.81 -10.23 -25.07
N ASP A 311 -7.21 -9.62 -23.95
CA ASP A 311 -6.44 -8.62 -23.20
C ASP A 311 -5.25 -9.22 -22.43
N GLY A 312 -5.04 -10.54 -22.53
CA GLY A 312 -3.99 -11.23 -21.84
C GLY A 312 -4.40 -11.77 -20.45
N SER A 313 -5.53 -11.32 -19.89
CA SER A 313 -6.03 -11.78 -18.60
C SER A 313 -6.52 -13.25 -18.62
N ALA A 314 -6.59 -13.87 -17.45
CA ALA A 314 -7.08 -15.21 -17.23
C ALA A 314 -7.93 -15.30 -15.96
N LEU A 315 -9.00 -16.09 -16.03
CA LEU A 315 -9.89 -16.42 -14.91
C LEU A 315 -9.79 -17.93 -14.67
N PHE A 316 -9.40 -18.34 -13.47
CA PHE A 316 -9.29 -19.74 -13.07
C PHE A 316 -10.45 -20.06 -12.13
N PHE A 317 -11.36 -20.95 -12.54
CA PHE A 317 -12.53 -21.33 -11.76
C PHE A 317 -12.23 -22.60 -10.98
N HIS A 318 -12.17 -22.48 -9.66
CA HIS A 318 -11.90 -23.59 -8.75
C HIS A 318 -13.19 -24.01 -8.05
N GLY A 319 -13.35 -25.30 -7.76
CA GLY A 319 -14.54 -25.83 -7.12
C GLY A 319 -14.61 -27.35 -7.09
N THR A 320 -15.83 -27.87 -6.95
CA THR A 320 -16.08 -29.32 -6.96
C THR A 320 -16.86 -29.74 -8.19
N GLU A 321 -16.67 -30.98 -8.62
CA GLU A 321 -17.59 -31.68 -9.51
C GLU A 321 -18.44 -32.70 -8.74
N GLU A 322 -19.77 -32.57 -8.81
CA GLU A 322 -20.71 -33.55 -8.30
C GLU A 322 -21.41 -34.25 -9.47
N GLY A 323 -20.89 -35.41 -9.88
CA GLY A 323 -21.31 -36.06 -11.11
C GLY A 323 -20.78 -35.29 -12.33
N GLU A 324 -21.66 -34.84 -13.22
CA GLU A 324 -21.31 -33.99 -14.37
C GLU A 324 -21.57 -32.49 -14.10
N MET A 325 -21.85 -32.14 -12.84
CA MET A 325 -22.17 -30.77 -12.44
C MET A 325 -20.96 -30.10 -11.79
N MET A 326 -20.46 -29.06 -12.43
CA MET A 326 -19.44 -28.17 -11.88
C MET A 326 -20.05 -27.18 -10.89
N LYS A 327 -19.41 -27.01 -9.73
CA LYS A 327 -19.81 -26.04 -8.69
C LYS A 327 -18.59 -25.21 -8.27
N PRO A 328 -18.39 -24.04 -8.87
CA PRO A 328 -17.27 -23.19 -8.52
C PRO A 328 -17.46 -22.63 -7.10
N THR A 329 -16.38 -22.63 -6.32
CA THR A 329 -16.33 -22.03 -4.98
C THR A 329 -15.57 -20.72 -5.00
N HIS A 330 -14.59 -20.57 -5.88
CA HIS A 330 -13.85 -19.32 -6.04
C HIS A 330 -13.26 -19.19 -7.43
N VAL A 331 -12.90 -17.96 -7.77
CA VAL A 331 -12.22 -17.60 -9.01
C VAL A 331 -10.97 -16.82 -8.70
N ILE A 332 -9.86 -17.20 -9.31
CA ILE A 332 -8.62 -16.44 -9.28
C ILE A 332 -8.53 -15.67 -10.59
N TYR A 333 -8.51 -14.34 -10.49
CA TYR A 333 -8.28 -13.47 -11.63
C TYR A 333 -6.81 -13.11 -11.69
N ARG A 334 -6.22 -13.38 -12.85
CA ARG A 334 -4.85 -13.05 -13.21
C ARG A 334 -4.89 -12.09 -14.37
N ASP A 335 -4.23 -10.95 -14.27
CA ASP A 335 -4.00 -10.09 -15.43
C ASP A 335 -2.62 -10.40 -16.04
N ASN A 336 -2.12 -9.53 -16.93
CA ASN A 336 -0.79 -9.69 -17.53
C ASN A 336 0.36 -9.52 -16.53
N HIS A 337 0.06 -9.05 -15.32
CA HIS A 337 1.04 -8.69 -14.29
C HIS A 337 1.11 -9.73 -13.16
N GLY A 338 0.12 -10.61 -13.02
CA GLY A 338 0.08 -11.61 -11.94
C GLY A 338 -1.33 -11.84 -11.40
N VAL A 339 -1.44 -12.55 -10.27
CA VAL A 339 -2.72 -12.72 -9.57
C VAL A 339 -3.12 -11.39 -8.95
N THR A 340 -4.24 -10.84 -9.41
CA THR A 340 -4.72 -9.53 -8.97
C THR A 340 -5.90 -9.62 -8.03
N SER A 341 -6.67 -10.71 -8.10
CA SER A 341 -7.74 -10.93 -7.12
C SER A 341 -8.17 -12.39 -6.95
N VAL A 342 -8.73 -12.67 -5.78
CA VAL A 342 -9.48 -13.90 -5.48
C VAL A 342 -10.91 -13.50 -5.14
N ILE A 343 -11.88 -14.12 -5.80
CA ILE A 343 -13.30 -13.89 -5.56
C ILE A 343 -13.94 -15.20 -5.13
N ILE A 344 -14.48 -15.23 -3.92
CA ILE A 344 -15.19 -16.39 -3.37
C ILE A 344 -16.68 -16.24 -3.69
N LEU A 345 -17.28 -17.35 -4.11
CA LEU A 345 -18.64 -17.42 -4.62
C LEU A 345 -19.56 -18.20 -3.68
N HIS A 346 -20.82 -17.77 -3.60
CA HIS A 346 -21.93 -18.52 -3.03
C HIS A 346 -23.09 -18.45 -4.03
N ASP A 347 -23.53 -19.59 -4.55
CA ASP A 347 -24.54 -19.67 -5.61
C ASP A 347 -24.23 -18.72 -6.79
N LEU A 348 -22.96 -18.73 -7.22
CA LEU A 348 -22.41 -17.87 -8.29
C LEU A 348 -22.42 -16.36 -8.00
N MET A 349 -22.85 -15.93 -6.82
CA MET A 349 -22.74 -14.55 -6.35
C MET A 349 -21.44 -14.33 -5.58
N PRO A 350 -20.77 -13.18 -5.73
CA PRO A 350 -19.52 -12.94 -5.05
C PRO A 350 -19.78 -12.55 -3.59
N VAL A 351 -19.33 -13.39 -2.67
CA VAL A 351 -19.48 -13.17 -1.22
C VAL A 351 -18.23 -12.63 -0.55
N GLN A 352 -17.08 -12.74 -1.22
CA GLN A 352 -15.84 -12.15 -0.76
C GLN A 352 -14.92 -11.85 -1.93
N TRP A 353 -14.26 -10.69 -1.87
CA TRP A 353 -13.33 -10.21 -2.88
C TRP A 353 -12.06 -9.88 -2.13
N VAL A 354 -10.94 -10.41 -2.61
CA VAL A 354 -9.62 -10.14 -2.05
C VAL A 354 -8.74 -9.65 -3.17
N LEU A 355 -8.23 -8.43 -3.02
CA LEU A 355 -7.37 -7.72 -3.95
C LEU A 355 -6.17 -7.19 -3.16
N ASP A 356 -5.08 -6.77 -3.81
CA ASP A 356 -3.82 -6.46 -3.12
C ASP A 356 -3.95 -5.47 -1.95
N THR A 357 -4.78 -4.43 -2.09
CA THR A 357 -4.97 -3.41 -1.05
C THR A 357 -6.39 -3.38 -0.48
N ILE A 358 -7.29 -4.25 -0.95
CA ILE A 358 -8.72 -4.14 -0.64
C ILE A 358 -9.29 -5.52 -0.36
N SER A 359 -10.15 -5.60 0.65
CA SER A 359 -11.07 -6.73 0.79
C SER A 359 -12.50 -6.25 0.88
N VAL A 360 -13.40 -6.98 0.22
CA VAL A 360 -14.84 -6.82 0.33
C VAL A 360 -15.39 -8.12 0.88
N ALA A 361 -16.13 -8.05 1.96
CA ALA A 361 -16.87 -9.18 2.49
C ALA A 361 -18.35 -8.85 2.47
N VAL A 362 -19.14 -9.82 2.04
CA VAL A 362 -20.57 -9.68 1.79
C VAL A 362 -21.30 -10.70 2.65
N TYR A 363 -22.25 -10.22 3.43
CA TYR A 363 -22.94 -11.00 4.44
C TYR A 363 -24.45 -10.83 4.32
N ASN A 364 -25.17 -11.73 4.99
CA ASN A 364 -26.55 -11.49 5.32
C ASN A 364 -26.70 -10.48 6.45
N ILE A 365 -27.83 -9.78 6.43
CA ILE A 365 -28.32 -9.06 7.61
C ILE A 365 -28.65 -10.09 8.70
N GLU A 366 -28.29 -9.80 9.95
CA GLU A 366 -28.57 -10.67 11.10
C GLU A 366 -30.01 -11.20 11.10
N GLY A 367 -30.16 -12.52 11.22
CA GLY A 367 -31.45 -13.20 11.34
C GLY A 367 -31.99 -13.87 10.07
N THR A 368 -31.31 -13.78 8.92
CA THR A 368 -31.65 -14.58 7.73
C THR A 368 -30.75 -15.80 7.57
N LEU A 369 -31.36 -16.98 7.38
CA LEU A 369 -30.63 -18.24 7.20
C LEU A 369 -30.13 -18.45 5.76
N THR A 370 -30.67 -17.71 4.80
CA THR A 370 -30.39 -17.84 3.36
C THR A 370 -29.81 -16.54 2.83
N PHE A 371 -28.75 -16.61 2.03
CA PHE A 371 -28.14 -15.43 1.40
C PHE A 371 -29.16 -14.69 0.53
N ASP A 372 -29.41 -13.41 0.83
CA ASP A 372 -30.29 -12.53 0.04
C ASP A 372 -29.45 -11.42 -0.63
N PRO A 373 -29.08 -11.58 -1.92
CA PRO A 373 -28.25 -10.60 -2.62
C PRO A 373 -28.93 -9.24 -2.78
N THR A 374 -30.25 -9.14 -2.59
CA THR A 374 -30.99 -7.87 -2.66
C THR A 374 -30.82 -7.00 -1.41
N LYS A 375 -30.27 -7.57 -0.33
CA LYS A 375 -30.08 -6.92 0.97
C LYS A 375 -28.72 -7.28 1.56
N ALA A 376 -27.73 -7.44 0.70
CA ALA A 376 -26.42 -7.89 1.11
C ALA A 376 -25.69 -6.81 1.91
N PHE A 377 -25.25 -7.15 3.12
CA PHE A 377 -24.45 -6.27 3.97
C PHE A 377 -22.98 -6.37 3.58
N HIS A 378 -22.41 -5.27 3.13
CA HIS A 378 -21.03 -5.19 2.67
C HIS A 378 -20.15 -4.58 3.75
N VAL A 379 -18.96 -5.14 3.92
CA VAL A 379 -17.85 -4.57 4.69
C VAL A 379 -16.64 -4.50 3.77
N ILE A 380 -16.21 -3.29 3.47
CA ILE A 380 -15.06 -2.99 2.63
C ILE A 380 -13.94 -2.54 3.55
N ARG A 381 -12.76 -3.17 3.43
CA ARG A 381 -11.57 -2.81 4.18
C ARG A 381 -10.41 -2.48 3.25
N HIS A 382 -9.67 -1.44 3.61
CA HIS A 382 -8.44 -1.05 2.93
C HIS A 382 -7.50 -0.43 3.98
N GLY A 383 -6.41 -1.13 4.30
CA GLY A 383 -5.53 -0.79 5.41
C GLY A 383 -6.26 -0.80 6.76
N THR A 384 -6.32 0.34 7.42
CA THR A 384 -7.02 0.50 8.73
C THR A 384 -8.45 1.04 8.60
N GLU A 385 -8.88 1.33 7.38
CA GLU A 385 -10.20 1.89 7.12
C GLU A 385 -11.24 0.80 6.85
N GLU A 386 -12.45 1.06 7.33
CA GLU A 386 -13.61 0.20 7.13
C GLU A 386 -14.80 1.06 6.68
N ILE A 387 -15.50 0.57 5.67
CA ILE A 387 -16.74 1.12 5.13
C ILE A 387 -17.76 0.00 5.12
N ALA A 388 -18.97 0.26 5.61
CA ALA A 388 -20.00 -0.77 5.64
C ALA A 388 -21.41 -0.26 5.36
N GLY A 389 -22.26 -1.11 4.79
CA GLY A 389 -23.65 -0.79 4.50
C GLY A 389 -24.34 -1.86 3.66
N ASN A 390 -25.65 -1.69 3.44
CA ASN A 390 -26.45 -2.64 2.67
C ASN A 390 -26.50 -2.23 1.21
N LEU A 391 -26.24 -3.17 0.30
CA LEU A 391 -26.31 -2.99 -1.15
C LEU A 391 -27.17 -4.09 -1.76
N ASP A 392 -27.92 -3.74 -2.79
CA ASP A 392 -28.53 -4.70 -3.70
C ASP A 392 -27.49 -5.04 -4.78
N ILE A 393 -26.99 -6.26 -4.74
CA ILE A 393 -26.04 -6.79 -5.74
C ILE A 393 -26.70 -7.79 -6.68
N TYR A 394 -28.03 -7.96 -6.60
CA TYR A 394 -28.74 -8.85 -7.49
C TYR A 394 -28.83 -8.21 -8.89
N PRO A 395 -28.36 -8.87 -9.95
CA PRO A 395 -28.45 -8.40 -11.33
C PRO A 395 -29.90 -8.51 -11.84
N SER A 396 -30.77 -7.62 -11.34
CA SER A 396 -32.20 -7.61 -11.63
C SER A 396 -32.52 -7.44 -13.11
N SER A 397 -31.64 -6.77 -13.85
CA SER A 397 -31.70 -6.57 -15.30
C SER A 397 -30.31 -6.77 -15.90
N LEU A 398 -30.13 -7.85 -16.66
CA LEU A 398 -28.84 -8.15 -17.31
C LEU A 398 -28.42 -7.02 -18.27
N LEU A 399 -29.38 -6.43 -18.99
CA LEU A 399 -29.10 -5.34 -19.93
C LEU A 399 -28.66 -4.06 -19.21
N ASP A 400 -29.28 -3.74 -18.07
CA ASP A 400 -28.89 -2.56 -17.28
C ASP A 400 -27.50 -2.74 -16.67
N VAL A 401 -27.14 -3.96 -16.26
CA VAL A 401 -25.79 -4.28 -15.79
C VAL A 401 -24.77 -4.08 -16.91
N ILE A 402 -25.02 -4.61 -18.12
CA ILE A 402 -24.11 -4.42 -19.27
C ILE A 402 -23.96 -2.92 -19.56
N THR A 403 -25.07 -2.20 -19.76
CA THR A 403 -25.04 -0.76 -20.06
C THR A 403 -24.38 0.06 -18.94
N GLY A 404 -24.56 -0.35 -17.68
CA GLY A 404 -23.89 0.25 -16.54
C GLY A 404 -22.37 0.11 -16.62
N ILE A 405 -21.85 -1.09 -16.92
CA ILE A 405 -20.41 -1.29 -17.08
C ILE A 405 -19.88 -0.51 -18.28
N GLU A 406 -20.53 -0.58 -19.45
CA GLU A 406 -20.12 0.19 -20.64
C GLU A 406 -20.00 1.69 -20.36
N THR A 407 -20.95 2.23 -19.59
CA THR A 407 -20.95 3.64 -19.24
C THR A 407 -19.74 4.02 -18.38
N VAL A 408 -19.26 3.11 -17.53
CA VAL A 408 -18.17 3.38 -16.59
C VAL A 408 -16.80 2.97 -17.14
N SER A 409 -16.73 1.90 -17.93
CA SER A 409 -15.49 1.45 -18.59
C SER A 409 -15.21 2.18 -19.90
N GLU A 410 -16.21 2.84 -20.48
CA GLU A 410 -16.15 3.45 -21.82
C GLU A 410 -15.91 2.42 -22.95
N GLU A 411 -16.25 1.15 -22.69
CA GLU A 411 -16.18 0.04 -23.65
C GLU A 411 -17.58 -0.42 -24.06
N THR A 412 -17.66 -1.27 -25.09
CA THR A 412 -18.93 -1.88 -25.55
C THR A 412 -18.88 -3.40 -25.42
N TYR A 413 -19.97 -4.01 -24.97
CA TYR A 413 -20.10 -5.46 -24.81
C TYR A 413 -21.31 -6.00 -25.58
N ASP A 414 -21.50 -5.56 -26.83
CA ASP A 414 -22.57 -6.05 -27.72
C ASP A 414 -22.56 -7.56 -27.85
N HIS A 415 -21.36 -8.12 -27.81
CA HIS A 415 -21.11 -9.54 -27.89
C HIS A 415 -21.72 -10.31 -26.69
N VAL A 416 -21.74 -9.71 -25.50
CA VAL A 416 -22.46 -10.26 -24.33
C VAL A 416 -23.97 -10.24 -24.56
N ARG A 417 -24.51 -9.18 -25.19
CA ARG A 417 -25.93 -9.13 -25.55
C ARG A 417 -26.30 -10.18 -26.59
N ASP A 418 -25.44 -10.38 -27.58
CA ASP A 418 -25.59 -11.40 -28.60
C ASP A 418 -25.60 -12.81 -27.97
N PHE A 419 -24.71 -13.07 -27.00
CA PHE A 419 -24.72 -14.30 -26.23
C PHE A 419 -26.05 -14.54 -25.49
N LEU A 420 -26.54 -13.53 -24.75
CA LEU A 420 -27.80 -13.64 -24.02
C LEU A 420 -28.98 -13.89 -24.99
N SER A 421 -29.02 -13.16 -26.10
CA SER A 421 -30.03 -13.29 -27.15
C SER A 421 -30.00 -14.67 -27.82
N ALA A 422 -28.83 -15.13 -28.24
CA ALA A 422 -28.64 -16.42 -28.91
C ALA A 422 -29.08 -17.61 -28.03
N ASN A 423 -28.95 -17.48 -26.71
CA ASN A 423 -29.33 -18.50 -25.74
C ASN A 423 -30.72 -18.27 -25.11
N ASN A 424 -31.48 -17.29 -25.60
CA ASN A 424 -32.80 -16.91 -25.08
C ASN A 424 -32.81 -16.60 -23.57
N ILE A 425 -31.73 -16.00 -23.06
CA ILE A 425 -31.57 -15.65 -21.64
C ILE A 425 -32.13 -14.24 -21.42
N SER A 426 -33.20 -14.14 -20.63
CA SER A 426 -33.93 -12.89 -20.41
C SER A 426 -33.70 -12.27 -19.02
N ASP A 427 -33.32 -13.07 -18.03
CA ASP A 427 -33.04 -12.63 -16.68
C ASP A 427 -31.94 -13.46 -16.02
N PHE A 428 -31.42 -12.96 -14.89
CA PHE A 428 -30.35 -13.65 -14.17
C PHE A 428 -30.78 -14.97 -13.56
N LYS A 429 -32.05 -15.13 -13.18
CA LYS A 429 -32.54 -16.39 -12.60
C LYS A 429 -32.40 -17.52 -13.63
N GLN A 430 -32.79 -17.26 -14.87
CA GLN A 430 -32.63 -18.18 -15.98
C GLN A 430 -31.16 -18.48 -16.27
N LEU A 431 -30.31 -17.45 -16.28
CA LEU A 431 -28.86 -17.63 -16.47
C LEU A 431 -28.25 -18.51 -15.36
N ASN A 432 -28.63 -18.28 -14.11
CA ASN A 432 -28.16 -19.06 -12.96
C ASN A 432 -28.67 -20.51 -13.02
N GLU A 433 -29.92 -20.75 -13.42
CA GLU A 433 -30.46 -22.10 -13.63
C GLU A 433 -29.68 -22.88 -14.70
N LEU A 434 -29.28 -22.22 -15.80
CA LEU A 434 -28.44 -22.83 -16.83
C LEU A 434 -27.03 -23.12 -16.31
N ALA A 435 -26.44 -22.21 -15.53
CA ALA A 435 -25.13 -22.40 -14.90
C ALA A 435 -25.11 -23.52 -13.85
N GLN A 436 -26.26 -23.81 -13.24
CA GLN A 436 -26.45 -24.92 -12.30
C GLN A 436 -26.92 -26.21 -12.98
N SER A 437 -27.11 -26.21 -14.30
CA SER A 437 -27.49 -27.39 -15.07
C SER A 437 -26.25 -28.10 -15.60
N SER A 438 -26.11 -29.40 -15.33
CA SER A 438 -25.02 -30.21 -15.89
C SER A 438 -25.07 -30.24 -17.41
N GLY A 439 -23.91 -30.16 -18.06
CA GLY A 439 -23.80 -30.29 -19.51
C GLY A 439 -22.52 -29.67 -20.08
N PRO A 440 -22.23 -29.89 -21.37
CA PRO A 440 -20.99 -29.39 -22.00
C PRO A 440 -20.89 -27.86 -22.00
N ASP A 441 -22.04 -27.17 -22.01
CA ASP A 441 -22.11 -25.71 -22.01
C ASP A 441 -22.17 -25.11 -20.59
N GLN A 442 -22.19 -25.94 -19.53
CA GLN A 442 -22.24 -25.44 -18.15
C GLN A 442 -21.12 -24.44 -17.81
N PRO A 443 -19.83 -24.66 -18.19
CA PRO A 443 -18.75 -23.71 -17.92
C PRO A 443 -19.02 -22.31 -18.53
N LEU A 444 -19.63 -22.27 -19.71
CA LEU A 444 -19.98 -21.03 -20.39
C LEU A 444 -21.04 -20.25 -19.61
N TYR A 445 -22.08 -20.94 -19.12
CA TYR A 445 -23.11 -20.32 -18.30
C TYR A 445 -22.61 -19.93 -16.91
N ILE A 446 -21.74 -20.74 -16.29
CA ILE A 446 -21.06 -20.37 -15.03
C ILE A 446 -20.30 -19.07 -15.21
N ARG A 447 -19.44 -18.98 -16.23
CA ARG A 447 -18.65 -17.77 -16.52
C ARG A 447 -19.55 -16.54 -16.71
N ALA A 448 -20.64 -16.70 -17.46
CA ALA A 448 -21.59 -15.63 -17.72
C ALA A 448 -22.33 -15.18 -16.45
N ALA A 449 -22.81 -16.13 -15.63
CA ALA A 449 -23.50 -15.84 -14.38
C ALA A 449 -22.58 -15.12 -13.39
N THR A 450 -21.36 -15.64 -13.18
CA THR A 450 -20.40 -15.01 -12.26
C THR A 450 -20.00 -13.63 -12.77
N GLY A 451 -19.73 -13.46 -14.07
CA GLY A 451 -19.39 -12.16 -14.67
C GLY A 451 -20.49 -11.12 -14.48
N MET A 452 -21.75 -11.51 -14.70
CA MET A 452 -22.91 -10.62 -14.46
C MET A 452 -23.09 -10.25 -12.99
N SER A 453 -22.90 -11.21 -12.08
CA SER A 453 -23.03 -10.96 -10.64
C SER A 453 -21.94 -10.01 -10.12
N ILE A 454 -20.71 -10.18 -10.60
CA ILE A 454 -19.56 -9.33 -10.26
C ILE A 454 -19.75 -7.93 -10.84
N ALA A 455 -20.20 -7.84 -12.10
CA ALA A 455 -20.56 -6.55 -12.70
C ALA A 455 -21.64 -5.80 -11.91
N ALA A 456 -22.72 -6.49 -11.53
CA ALA A 456 -23.79 -5.89 -10.72
C ALA A 456 -23.30 -5.43 -9.35
N ALA A 457 -22.50 -6.25 -8.66
CA ALA A 457 -21.90 -5.89 -7.38
C ALA A 457 -20.94 -4.70 -7.49
N SER A 458 -20.09 -4.66 -8.53
CA SER A 458 -19.21 -3.52 -8.82
C SER A 458 -20.03 -2.25 -9.02
N LEU A 459 -21.08 -2.29 -9.83
CA LEU A 459 -21.97 -1.13 -10.07
C LEU A 459 -22.68 -0.66 -8.80
N ALA A 460 -23.20 -1.59 -7.99
CA ALA A 460 -23.83 -1.28 -6.71
C ALA A 460 -22.87 -0.58 -5.75
N LEU A 461 -21.60 -1.04 -5.69
CA LEU A 461 -20.55 -0.36 -4.93
C LEU A 461 -20.32 1.07 -5.44
N GLY A 462 -20.27 1.28 -6.76
CA GLY A 462 -20.13 2.62 -7.35
C GLY A 462 -21.32 3.56 -7.12
N GLU A 463 -22.54 3.05 -7.18
CA GLU A 463 -23.74 3.84 -6.89
C GLU A 463 -23.82 4.19 -5.40
N SER A 464 -23.42 3.28 -4.52
CA SER A 464 -23.42 3.50 -3.08
C SER A 464 -22.53 4.68 -2.66
N GLU A 465 -21.43 4.91 -3.39
CA GLU A 465 -20.54 6.04 -3.19
C GLU A 465 -21.27 7.36 -3.51
N LYS A 466 -22.00 7.39 -4.63
CA LYS A 466 -22.75 8.58 -5.09
C LYS A 466 -23.89 8.93 -4.15
N ASN A 467 -24.57 7.91 -3.63
CA ASN A 467 -25.78 8.08 -2.83
C ASN A 467 -25.54 8.06 -1.31
N GLY A 468 -24.31 7.80 -0.86
CA GLY A 468 -23.96 7.71 0.56
C GLY A 468 -24.60 6.52 1.28
N ALA A 469 -24.92 5.45 0.55
CA ALA A 469 -25.57 4.26 1.11
C ALA A 469 -24.64 3.46 2.04
N LEU A 470 -23.32 3.61 1.86
CA LEU A 470 -22.32 3.07 2.78
C LEU A 470 -21.98 4.09 3.86
N SER A 471 -22.02 3.65 5.11
CA SER A 471 -21.58 4.44 6.25
C SER A 471 -20.06 4.61 6.18
N LYS A 472 -19.61 5.85 6.01
CA LYS A 472 -18.19 6.20 6.02
C LYS A 472 -17.72 6.28 7.48
N SER A 473 -16.59 5.67 7.81
CA SER A 473 -15.86 6.08 9.02
C SER A 473 -15.47 7.56 8.87
N THR A 474 -15.26 8.27 9.98
CA THR A 474 -14.89 9.71 10.00
C THR A 474 -13.62 10.07 9.21
N LYS A 475 -12.90 9.10 8.63
CA LYS A 475 -11.70 9.30 7.79
C LYS A 475 -11.83 8.82 6.33
N ALA A 476 -12.88 8.06 5.98
CA ALA A 476 -12.96 7.28 4.72
C ALA A 476 -13.36 8.05 3.44
N THR A 477 -13.21 9.37 3.40
CA THR A 477 -13.77 10.20 2.31
C THR A 477 -12.93 10.21 1.03
N ILE A 478 -11.64 9.86 1.12
CA ILE A 478 -10.67 9.94 -0.01
C ILE A 478 -10.52 8.59 -0.74
N LEU A 479 -10.84 7.48 -0.08
CA LEU A 479 -10.62 6.13 -0.62
C LEU A 479 -11.52 5.76 -1.80
N THR A 480 -12.75 6.27 -1.87
CA THR A 480 -13.81 5.60 -2.64
C THR A 480 -13.71 5.77 -4.17
N GLN A 481 -13.17 6.87 -4.67
CA GLN A 481 -13.16 7.16 -6.13
C GLN A 481 -12.18 6.28 -6.93
N GLY A 482 -11.07 5.85 -6.31
CA GLY A 482 -10.08 4.97 -6.97
C GLY A 482 -10.46 3.49 -6.91
N LEU A 483 -11.03 3.05 -5.79
CA LEU A 483 -11.43 1.65 -5.56
C LEU A 483 -12.47 1.18 -6.57
N PHE A 484 -13.50 2.00 -6.82
CA PHE A 484 -14.58 1.64 -7.72
C PHE A 484 -14.10 1.40 -9.15
N LYS A 485 -13.19 2.24 -9.66
CA LYS A 485 -12.61 2.05 -11.00
C LYS A 485 -11.91 0.71 -11.14
N TYR A 486 -11.26 0.23 -10.07
CA TYR A 486 -10.59 -1.06 -10.07
C TYR A 486 -11.58 -2.24 -10.14
N PHE A 487 -12.64 -2.21 -9.33
CA PHE A 487 -13.71 -3.22 -9.38
C PHE A 487 -14.43 -3.25 -10.74
N VAL A 488 -14.63 -2.08 -11.34
CA VAL A 488 -15.20 -1.99 -12.68
C VAL A 488 -14.25 -2.55 -13.72
N LYS A 489 -12.94 -2.31 -13.61
CA LYS A 489 -11.95 -2.90 -14.52
C LYS A 489 -11.97 -4.43 -14.49
N ILE A 490 -12.06 -5.03 -13.30
CA ILE A 490 -12.19 -6.49 -13.16
C ILE A 490 -13.48 -6.99 -13.79
N ALA A 491 -14.61 -6.34 -13.51
CA ALA A 491 -15.89 -6.68 -14.12
C ALA A 491 -15.88 -6.53 -15.65
N ALA A 492 -15.29 -5.45 -16.16
CA ALA A 492 -15.11 -5.17 -17.58
C ALA A 492 -14.29 -6.28 -18.26
N SER A 493 -13.14 -6.64 -17.69
CA SER A 493 -12.31 -7.74 -18.18
C SER A 493 -13.07 -9.08 -18.17
N TRP A 494 -13.90 -9.33 -17.15
CA TRP A 494 -14.77 -10.52 -17.12
C TRP A 494 -15.79 -10.55 -18.25
N LEU A 495 -16.45 -9.42 -18.52
CA LEU A 495 -17.42 -9.29 -19.61
C LEU A 495 -16.74 -9.34 -20.99
N ALA A 496 -15.54 -8.78 -21.12
CA ALA A 496 -14.71 -8.94 -22.33
C ALA A 496 -14.38 -10.42 -22.57
N ASN A 497 -14.05 -11.15 -21.50
CA ASN A 497 -13.69 -12.57 -21.55
C ASN A 497 -14.89 -13.51 -21.75
N MET A 498 -16.13 -13.02 -21.76
CA MET A 498 -17.33 -13.85 -21.90
C MET A 498 -17.47 -14.54 -23.27
N LEU A 499 -16.64 -14.22 -24.27
CA LEU A 499 -16.75 -14.75 -25.63
C LEU A 499 -15.46 -15.28 -26.25
N ALA A 500 -14.76 -16.13 -25.51
CA ALA A 500 -14.08 -17.19 -26.23
C ALA A 500 -15.14 -18.04 -26.98
N ASP A 501 -15.40 -17.74 -28.26
CA ASP A 501 -16.33 -18.47 -29.13
C ASP A 501 -15.93 -19.95 -29.37
N LYS A 502 -14.79 -20.37 -28.80
CA LYS A 502 -14.21 -21.70 -28.98
C LYS A 502 -13.70 -22.24 -27.66
N TYR A 503 -14.12 -23.47 -27.37
CA TYR A 503 -13.42 -24.31 -26.43
C TYR A 503 -12.01 -24.58 -26.99
N GLY A 504 -11.01 -24.29 -26.17
CA GLY A 504 -9.63 -24.70 -26.44
C GLY A 504 -9.44 -26.19 -26.19
N PRO A 505 -8.24 -26.74 -26.47
CA PRO A 505 -7.88 -28.07 -25.98
C PRO A 505 -7.98 -28.13 -24.45
N ASP A 506 -8.17 -29.32 -23.88
CA ASP A 506 -8.21 -29.45 -22.42
C ASP A 506 -6.91 -28.93 -21.80
N PHE A 507 -7.05 -28.22 -20.69
CA PHE A 507 -5.98 -27.63 -19.92
C PHE A 507 -5.41 -28.67 -18.93
N SER A 508 -4.12 -28.94 -19.02
CA SER A 508 -3.44 -29.90 -18.13
C SER A 508 -2.68 -29.26 -16.97
N GLY A 509 -2.86 -27.95 -16.76
CA GLY A 509 -2.24 -27.23 -15.64
C GLY A 509 -3.08 -27.29 -14.37
N THR A 510 -2.43 -27.07 -13.23
CA THR A 510 -3.11 -27.06 -11.92
C THR A 510 -3.86 -25.75 -11.65
N GLY A 511 -3.66 -24.72 -12.46
CA GLY A 511 -4.07 -23.35 -12.14
C GLY A 511 -3.20 -22.75 -11.02
N PRO A 512 -3.27 -21.42 -10.82
CA PRO A 512 -2.62 -20.79 -9.68
C PRO A 512 -3.28 -21.24 -8.38
N THR A 513 -2.50 -21.35 -7.31
CA THR A 513 -3.01 -21.46 -5.93
C THR A 513 -2.70 -20.19 -5.18
N VAL A 514 -3.51 -19.89 -4.16
CA VAL A 514 -3.28 -18.71 -3.32
C VAL A 514 -2.98 -19.15 -1.91
N GLY A 515 -1.70 -19.04 -1.55
CA GLY A 515 -1.24 -19.30 -0.20
C GLY A 515 -1.79 -18.28 0.78
N VAL A 516 -2.23 -18.76 1.94
CA VAL A 516 -2.72 -17.98 3.08
C VAL A 516 -2.11 -18.47 4.39
N LEU A 517 -2.21 -17.63 5.42
CA LEU A 517 -1.83 -17.87 6.79
C LEU A 517 -3.09 -17.62 7.61
N LEU A 518 -3.71 -18.70 8.08
CA LEU A 518 -4.89 -18.62 8.90
C LEU A 518 -4.49 -18.49 10.36
N CYS A 519 -4.67 -17.30 10.91
CA CYS A 519 -4.45 -16.96 12.30
C CYS A 519 -5.76 -16.99 13.10
N GLN A 520 -5.68 -17.29 14.38
CA GLN A 520 -6.79 -17.19 15.32
C GLN A 520 -6.56 -16.00 16.25
N GLY A 521 -7.57 -15.17 16.48
CA GLY A 521 -7.49 -14.09 17.45
C GLY A 521 -8.83 -13.80 18.13
N ALA A 522 -8.79 -13.11 19.27
CA ALA A 522 -9.98 -12.76 20.03
C ALA A 522 -10.53 -11.42 19.56
N ALA A 523 -11.81 -11.37 19.19
CA ALA A 523 -12.54 -10.12 18.94
C ALA A 523 -13.59 -9.88 20.03
N LYS A 524 -14.13 -8.65 20.04
CA LYS A 524 -15.13 -8.17 21.01
C LYS A 524 -16.40 -9.04 21.10
N TYR A 525 -16.68 -9.86 20.07
CA TYR A 525 -17.87 -10.71 19.97
C TYR A 525 -17.56 -12.22 19.80
N GLY A 526 -16.32 -12.66 20.00
CA GLY A 526 -15.95 -14.09 19.89
C GLY A 526 -14.51 -14.36 19.47
N VAL A 527 -14.21 -15.61 19.16
CA VAL A 527 -12.96 -16.00 18.47
C VAL A 527 -13.14 -15.70 16.98
N CYS A 528 -12.30 -14.83 16.43
CA CYS A 528 -12.23 -14.59 14.99
C CYS A 528 -11.00 -15.26 14.40
N HIS A 529 -11.08 -15.67 13.14
CA HIS A 529 -9.91 -16.05 12.38
C HIS A 529 -9.50 -14.88 11.47
N TYR A 530 -8.21 -14.71 11.26
CA TYR A 530 -7.61 -13.72 10.37
C TYR A 530 -6.89 -14.49 9.28
N MET A 531 -7.24 -14.24 8.03
CA MET A 531 -6.54 -14.83 6.90
C MET A 531 -5.56 -13.81 6.37
N PHE A 532 -4.27 -14.09 6.48
CA PHE A 532 -3.22 -13.29 5.85
C PHE A 532 -2.80 -13.99 4.57
N PHE A 533 -2.91 -13.31 3.44
CA PHE A 533 -2.46 -13.88 2.18
C PHE A 533 -0.93 -13.93 2.18
N LYS A 534 -0.37 -15.10 1.84
CA LYS A 534 1.07 -15.37 1.77
C LYS A 534 1.65 -15.14 0.39
N SER A 535 0.82 -15.09 -0.66
CA SER A 535 1.33 -14.73 -1.98
C SER A 535 1.79 -13.28 -1.96
N THR A 536 2.94 -13.04 -2.60
CA THR A 536 3.60 -11.72 -2.67
C THR A 536 2.79 -10.67 -3.46
N GLU A 537 1.66 -11.09 -4.05
CA GLU A 537 0.79 -10.31 -4.94
C GLU A 537 -0.51 -9.85 -4.24
N LEU A 538 -0.87 -10.44 -3.09
CA LEU A 538 -2.04 -10.05 -2.29
C LEU A 538 -1.61 -9.79 -0.84
N ASN A 539 -1.22 -8.57 -0.48
CA ASN A 539 -0.61 -8.28 0.84
C ASN A 539 -1.61 -8.01 1.98
N GLN A 540 -2.81 -8.61 1.97
CA GLN A 540 -3.91 -8.23 2.87
C GLN A 540 -4.15 -9.17 4.05
N CYS A 541 -4.54 -8.56 5.16
CA CYS A 541 -5.21 -9.22 6.28
C CYS A 541 -6.73 -9.13 6.08
N VAL A 542 -7.38 -10.26 5.83
CA VAL A 542 -8.83 -10.34 5.80
C VAL A 542 -9.34 -10.86 7.14
N THR A 543 -10.20 -10.08 7.80
CA THR A 543 -10.80 -10.52 9.06
C THR A 543 -12.01 -11.40 8.77
N LEU A 544 -11.87 -12.70 9.04
CA LEU A 544 -12.94 -13.70 9.02
C LEU A 544 -13.54 -13.81 10.42
N CYS A 545 -14.13 -12.71 10.89
CA CYS A 545 -14.95 -12.74 12.08
C CYS A 545 -16.33 -13.27 11.69
N GLN A 546 -16.56 -14.59 11.77
CA GLN A 546 -17.86 -15.24 12.09
C GLN A 546 -18.03 -16.66 11.53
N THR A 547 -17.12 -17.21 10.73
CA THR A 547 -17.18 -18.63 10.39
C THR A 547 -16.78 -19.47 11.61
N SER A 548 -17.71 -20.26 12.13
CA SER A 548 -17.46 -21.30 13.14
C SER A 548 -16.66 -22.44 12.50
N MET A 549 -15.38 -22.19 12.20
CA MET A 549 -14.45 -23.25 11.81
C MET A 549 -13.95 -23.95 13.06
N GLY A 550 -14.77 -24.84 13.62
CA GLY A 550 -14.48 -25.62 14.83
C GLY A 550 -13.27 -26.57 14.75
N CYS A 551 -12.42 -26.45 13.73
CA CYS A 551 -11.37 -27.41 13.40
C CYS A 551 -9.94 -26.86 13.51
N PHE A 552 -9.72 -25.54 13.60
CA PHE A 552 -8.36 -25.00 13.65
C PHE A 552 -7.89 -24.84 15.10
N THR A 553 -7.02 -25.75 15.53
CA THR A 553 -6.50 -25.83 16.90
C THR A 553 -5.14 -25.15 17.10
N ASN A 554 -4.47 -24.72 16.02
CA ASN A 554 -3.20 -23.99 16.12
C ASN A 554 -3.30 -22.57 15.56
N ILE A 555 -2.59 -21.66 16.23
CA ILE A 555 -2.51 -20.24 15.91
C ILE A 555 -1.60 -20.06 14.69
N CYS A 556 -2.10 -19.45 13.62
CA CYS A 556 -1.34 -19.02 12.44
C CYS A 556 -0.70 -20.18 11.64
N MET A 557 -1.53 -20.96 10.96
CA MET A 557 -1.08 -22.03 10.05
C MET A 557 -0.96 -21.55 8.60
N PRO A 558 0.15 -21.84 7.90
CA PRO A 558 0.18 -21.81 6.44
C PRO A 558 -0.85 -22.79 5.88
N MET A 559 -1.61 -22.37 4.87
CA MET A 559 -2.45 -23.25 4.06
C MET A 559 -2.68 -22.59 2.70
N ASP A 560 -3.13 -23.34 1.70
CA ASP A 560 -3.61 -22.75 0.44
C ASP A 560 -5.13 -22.57 0.52
N ILE A 561 -5.69 -21.58 -0.19
CA ILE A 561 -7.13 -21.54 -0.40
C ILE A 561 -7.49 -22.72 -1.29
N ASP A 562 -8.04 -23.74 -0.66
CA ASP A 562 -8.58 -24.91 -1.33
C ASP A 562 -10.11 -24.83 -1.41
N VAL A 563 -10.72 -25.82 -2.04
CA VAL A 563 -12.16 -25.85 -2.26
C VAL A 563 -12.95 -26.05 -0.97
N GLU A 564 -12.40 -26.79 0.00
CA GLU A 564 -13.03 -27.00 1.32
C GLU A 564 -13.07 -25.68 2.11
N MET A 565 -11.95 -24.96 2.15
CA MET A 565 -11.84 -23.66 2.78
C MET A 565 -12.76 -22.64 2.11
N ALA A 566 -12.73 -22.55 0.78
CA ALA A 566 -13.60 -21.66 0.02
C ALA A 566 -15.09 -21.96 0.27
N GLY A 567 -15.46 -23.24 0.24
CA GLY A 567 -16.82 -23.71 0.52
C GLY A 567 -17.29 -23.38 1.95
N SER A 568 -16.38 -23.34 2.92
CA SER A 568 -16.72 -22.96 4.31
C SER A 568 -17.20 -21.51 4.44
N PHE A 569 -16.77 -20.61 3.54
CA PHE A 569 -17.24 -19.22 3.50
C PHE A 569 -18.67 -19.12 2.95
N GLY A 570 -19.06 -20.03 2.05
CA GLY A 570 -20.43 -20.09 1.53
C GLY A 570 -21.39 -20.92 2.38
N GLY A 571 -20.88 -21.89 3.14
CA GLY A 571 -21.69 -22.96 3.74
C GLY A 571 -22.12 -22.78 5.21
N SER A 572 -21.56 -21.83 5.96
CA SER A 572 -21.94 -21.68 7.37
C SER A 572 -23.26 -20.95 7.52
N GLN A 573 -24.22 -21.52 8.25
CA GLN A 573 -25.29 -20.75 8.89
C GLN A 573 -24.65 -19.58 9.64
N PHE A 574 -24.72 -18.37 9.07
CA PHE A 574 -24.21 -17.12 9.63
C PHE A 574 -25.05 -16.61 10.82
N GLY A 575 -25.66 -17.53 11.59
CA GLY A 575 -26.45 -17.26 12.77
C GLY A 575 -25.81 -17.92 13.98
N GLY A 576 -25.11 -17.13 14.81
CA GLY A 576 -24.87 -17.53 16.19
C GLY A 576 -26.19 -17.65 16.94
N ASN A 577 -26.31 -18.68 17.78
CA ASN A 577 -27.21 -18.64 18.95
C ASN A 577 -26.68 -17.67 19.99
#